data_AF-A0A1G9V7U8-F1
#
_entry.id   AF-A0A1G9V7U8-F1
#
_cell.length_a   1.000
_cell.length_b   1.000
_cell.length_c   1.000
_cell.angle_alpha   90.00
_cell.angle_beta   90.00
_cell.angle_gamma   90.00
#
_symmetry.space_group_name_H-M   'P 1'
#
loop_
_entity.id
_entity.type
_entity.pdbx_description
1 polymer ?
#
loop_
_entity_poly.entity_id
_entity_poly.type
_entity_poly.pdbx_seq_one_letter_code
_entity_poly.pdbx_strand_id
1 'polypeptide(L)'
;MRLFSTILILLLIPSILISCSSSPGKNEGGTLSKNQVLKLNPDADLFVLDGKVYSTGIRWVEEEELTKGEQIGKISEGMASKLPIGAKIFAPEERRDILIVEYDGKEKRYLLQVGE
;
A
#
# COMPACT_ATOMS: atom_id res chain seq x y z
N MET A 1 -17.80 -48.56 25.30
CA MET A 1 -16.73 -47.63 25.71
C MET A 1 -15.92 -47.04 24.54
N ARG A 2 -15.75 -47.73 23.39
CA ARG A 2 -15.01 -47.18 22.24
C ARG A 2 -15.79 -46.18 21.36
N LEU A 3 -17.10 -46.36 21.20
CA LEU A 3 -17.99 -45.48 20.41
C LEU A 3 -18.25 -44.11 21.08
N PHE A 4 -18.34 -44.07 22.42
CA PHE A 4 -18.51 -42.81 23.16
C PHE A 4 -17.23 -41.95 23.15
N SER A 5 -16.06 -42.58 23.15
CA SER A 5 -14.76 -41.89 23.08
C SER A 5 -14.56 -41.23 21.70
N THR A 6 -14.96 -41.89 20.61
CA THR A 6 -14.88 -41.33 19.26
C THR A 6 -15.86 -40.17 19.01
N ILE A 7 -17.05 -40.19 19.63
CA ILE A 7 -18.03 -39.09 19.54
C ILE A 7 -17.54 -37.85 20.29
N LEU A 8 -16.85 -38.03 21.42
CA LEU A 8 -16.29 -36.93 22.20
C LEU A 8 -15.16 -36.20 21.45
N ILE A 9 -14.36 -36.93 20.65
CA ILE A 9 -13.26 -36.36 19.85
C ILE A 9 -13.79 -35.60 18.62
N LEU A 10 -14.89 -36.04 18.03
CA LEU A 10 -15.50 -35.38 16.85
C LEU A 10 -16.19 -34.05 17.21
N LEU A 11 -16.62 -33.87 18.46
CA LEU A 11 -17.33 -32.68 18.93
C LEU A 11 -16.39 -31.53 19.38
N LEU A 12 -15.10 -31.81 19.53
CA LEU A 12 -14.08 -30.86 20.02
C LEU A 12 -13.38 -30.06 18.90
N ILE A 13 -13.69 -30.34 17.63
CA ILE A 13 -12.97 -29.80 16.46
C ILE A 13 -13.44 -28.41 15.96
N PRO A 14 -14.63 -27.83 16.27
CA PRO A 14 -15.00 -26.56 15.63
C PRO A 14 -14.40 -25.29 16.26
N SER A 15 -13.46 -25.37 17.20
CA SER A 15 -13.00 -24.19 17.97
C SER A 15 -11.88 -23.34 17.33
N ILE A 16 -11.43 -23.64 16.11
CA ILE A 16 -10.19 -23.04 15.56
C ILE A 16 -10.39 -21.92 14.53
N LEU A 17 -11.61 -21.44 14.29
CA LEU A 17 -11.88 -20.45 13.23
C LEU A 17 -12.47 -19.14 13.74
N ILE A 18 -11.94 -18.61 14.84
CA ILE A 18 -12.16 -17.19 15.20
C ILE A 18 -10.81 -16.48 15.18
N SER A 19 -10.24 -16.33 13.99
CA SER A 19 -9.24 -15.29 13.72
C SER A 19 -9.95 -14.16 13.00
N CYS A 20 -10.46 -13.20 13.76
CA CYS A 20 -10.86 -11.92 13.19
C CYS A 20 -9.61 -11.04 13.16
N SER A 21 -8.81 -11.18 12.11
CA SER A 21 -7.69 -10.29 11.87
C SER A 21 -8.23 -8.89 11.57
N SER A 22 -7.84 -7.90 12.37
CA SER A 22 -8.04 -6.50 12.04
C SER A 22 -7.22 -6.19 10.80
N SER A 23 -7.86 -6.20 9.64
CA SER A 23 -7.15 -5.96 8.38
C SER A 23 -6.69 -4.50 8.29
N PRO A 24 -5.42 -4.23 7.93
CA PRO A 24 -4.98 -2.90 7.55
C PRO A 24 -5.85 -2.40 6.39
N GLY A 25 -6.30 -1.14 6.40
CA GLY A 25 -7.07 -0.54 5.28
C GLY A 25 -8.59 -0.47 5.45
N LYS A 26 -9.14 -0.90 6.59
CA LYS A 26 -10.61 -0.86 6.84
C LYS A 26 -11.24 0.55 6.94
N ASN A 27 -10.45 1.62 6.76
CA ASN A 27 -10.90 3.00 6.78
C ASN A 27 -10.76 3.61 5.37
N GLU A 28 -11.66 4.52 4.99
CA GLU A 28 -11.61 5.32 3.74
C GLU A 28 -11.26 4.52 2.46
N GLY A 29 -12.16 3.62 2.07
CA GLY A 29 -12.13 3.00 0.74
C GLY A 29 -11.05 1.94 0.52
N GLY A 30 -10.51 1.33 1.58
CA GLY A 30 -9.52 0.26 1.45
C GLY A 30 -8.09 0.75 1.33
N THR A 31 -7.81 2.04 1.57
CA THR A 31 -6.45 2.59 1.46
C THR A 31 -5.70 2.54 2.78
N LEU A 32 -4.38 2.38 2.72
CA LEU A 32 -3.53 2.42 3.91
C LEU A 32 -3.18 3.87 4.26
N SER A 33 -3.23 4.19 5.55
CA SER A 33 -2.67 5.44 6.08
C SER A 33 -1.14 5.42 6.10
N LYS A 34 -0.53 6.61 6.13
CA LYS A 34 0.94 6.77 6.21
C LYS A 34 1.52 5.99 7.38
N ASN A 35 0.85 6.04 8.53
CA ASN A 35 1.27 5.32 9.74
C ASN A 35 1.18 3.80 9.59
N GLN A 36 0.20 3.28 8.85
CA GLN A 36 0.09 1.83 8.60
C GLN A 36 1.22 1.37 7.67
N VAL A 37 1.50 2.10 6.59
CA VAL A 37 2.60 1.77 5.67
C VAL A 37 3.94 1.81 6.41
N LEU A 38 4.20 2.83 7.24
CA LEU A 38 5.43 2.93 8.02
C LEU A 38 5.54 1.88 9.14
N LYS A 39 4.43 1.37 9.66
CA LYS A 39 4.46 0.23 10.61
C LYS A 39 4.89 -1.06 9.93
N LEU A 40 4.49 -1.27 8.68
CA LEU A 40 4.86 -2.45 7.89
C LEU A 40 6.29 -2.34 7.34
N ASN A 41 6.67 -1.15 6.87
CA ASN A 41 8.01 -0.85 6.38
C ASN A 41 8.45 0.54 6.89
N PRO A 42 9.19 0.60 8.00
CA PRO A 42 9.66 1.86 8.59
C PRO A 42 10.53 2.69 7.64
N ASP A 43 11.20 2.04 6.70
CA ASP A 43 12.06 2.67 5.69
C ASP A 43 11.35 2.94 4.36
N ALA A 44 10.02 2.87 4.31
CA ALA A 44 9.29 3.14 3.08
C ALA A 44 9.55 4.57 2.56
N ASP A 45 9.99 4.67 1.30
CA ASP A 45 9.94 5.90 0.52
C ASP A 45 8.50 6.06 0.02
N LEU A 46 7.78 7.00 0.63
CA LEU A 46 6.36 7.25 0.38
C LEU A 46 6.03 8.74 0.40
N PHE A 47 4.88 9.08 -0.16
CA PHE A 47 4.26 10.39 0.00
C PHE A 47 2.73 10.29 0.11
N VAL A 48 2.10 11.35 0.59
CA VAL A 48 0.64 11.48 0.69
C VAL A 48 0.16 12.54 -0.29
N LEU A 49 -0.74 12.18 -1.21
CA LEU A 49 -1.39 13.12 -2.13
C LEU A 49 -2.91 12.92 -2.03
N ASP A 50 -3.65 14.01 -1.80
CA ASP A 50 -5.11 13.99 -1.67
C ASP A 50 -5.64 12.90 -0.72
N GLY A 51 -4.96 12.74 0.43
CA GLY A 51 -5.30 11.73 1.45
C GLY A 51 -4.84 10.30 1.12
N LYS A 52 -4.36 10.04 -0.09
CA LYS A 52 -3.89 8.72 -0.53
C LYS A 52 -2.39 8.57 -0.35
N VAL A 53 -1.95 7.38 0.08
CA VAL A 53 -0.54 7.07 0.30
C VAL A 53 0.02 6.32 -0.90
N TYR A 54 1.15 6.78 -1.41
CA TYR A 54 1.86 6.16 -2.51
C TYR A 54 3.27 5.77 -2.06
N SER A 55 3.75 4.56 -2.39
CA SER A 55 5.09 4.10 -2.04
C SER A 55 5.81 3.41 -3.20
N THR A 56 7.14 3.39 -3.16
CA THR A 56 8.01 2.81 -4.21
C THR A 56 8.74 1.55 -3.72
N GLY A 57 9.59 0.94 -4.55
CA GLY A 57 10.37 -0.26 -4.22
C GLY A 57 9.69 -1.58 -4.59
N ILE A 58 8.69 -1.53 -5.48
CA ILE A 58 7.94 -2.70 -5.94
C ILE A 58 8.41 -3.03 -7.35
N ARG A 59 9.11 -4.16 -7.50
CA ARG A 59 9.82 -4.51 -8.75
C ARG A 59 8.94 -4.42 -10.01
N TRP A 60 7.74 -5.00 -9.96
CA TRP A 60 6.84 -4.99 -11.12
C TRP A 60 6.34 -3.58 -11.47
N VAL A 61 6.21 -2.70 -10.47
CA VAL A 61 5.84 -1.29 -10.69
C VAL A 61 6.99 -0.58 -11.38
N GLU A 62 8.23 -0.84 -10.98
CA GLU A 62 9.42 -0.21 -11.56
C GLU A 62 9.70 -0.62 -13.01
N GLU A 63 9.39 -1.87 -13.35
CA GLU A 63 9.55 -2.44 -14.69
C GLU A 63 8.41 -2.08 -15.65
N GLU A 64 7.29 -1.54 -15.14
CA GLU A 64 6.12 -1.19 -15.96
C GLU A 64 6.44 -0.03 -16.92
N GLU A 65 6.21 -0.25 -18.22
CA GLU A 65 6.27 0.78 -19.23
C GLU A 65 5.04 1.70 -19.09
N LEU A 66 5.28 2.96 -18.69
CA LEU A 66 4.25 3.96 -18.45
C LEU A 66 4.62 5.26 -19.15
N THR A 67 3.65 5.85 -19.82
CA THR A 67 3.82 7.14 -20.50
C THR A 67 3.53 8.26 -19.50
N LYS A 68 4.51 9.14 -19.31
CA LYS A 68 4.35 10.31 -18.43
C LYS A 68 3.29 11.26 -19.01
N GLY A 69 2.17 11.38 -18.32
CA GLY A 69 1.08 12.28 -18.68
C GLY A 69 1.16 13.64 -17.96
N GLU A 70 0.02 14.11 -17.48
CA GLU A 70 -0.12 15.42 -16.84
C GLU A 70 0.63 15.52 -15.50
N GLN A 71 1.22 16.69 -15.24
CA GLN A 71 1.74 17.03 -13.92
C GLN A 71 0.58 17.38 -12.98
N ILE A 72 0.31 16.49 -12.02
CA ILE A 72 -0.81 16.64 -11.08
C ILE A 72 -0.41 17.25 -9.75
N GLY A 73 0.90 17.41 -9.48
CA GLY A 73 1.33 17.94 -8.20
C GLY A 73 2.84 18.13 -8.06
N LYS A 74 3.23 18.57 -6.87
CA LYS A 74 4.62 18.80 -6.48
C LYS A 74 4.79 18.48 -4.99
N ILE A 75 5.88 17.80 -4.63
CA ILE A 75 6.19 17.45 -3.24
C ILE A 75 6.43 18.72 -2.43
N SER A 76 5.69 18.86 -1.34
CA SER A 76 5.81 19.93 -0.35
C SER A 76 6.32 19.39 0.99
N GLU A 77 6.59 20.30 1.93
CA GLU A 77 7.04 19.94 3.28
C GLU A 77 6.01 19.04 4.00
N GLY A 78 6.50 17.98 4.64
CA GLY A 78 5.67 17.00 5.37
C GLY A 78 4.93 15.98 4.49
N MET A 79 4.87 16.19 3.18
CA MET A 79 4.16 15.33 2.23
C MET A 79 4.83 13.96 2.04
N ALA A 80 6.17 13.92 2.04
CA ALA A 80 6.95 12.72 1.78
C ALA A 80 7.84 12.29 2.95
N SER A 81 8.25 11.02 2.97
CA SER A 81 9.24 10.51 3.93
C SER A 81 10.68 10.72 3.46
N LYS A 82 10.95 10.51 2.16
CA LYS A 82 12.31 10.54 1.58
C LYS A 82 12.45 11.42 0.34
N LEU A 83 11.35 11.72 -0.36
CA LEU A 83 11.41 12.58 -1.53
C LEU A 83 11.79 14.02 -1.17
N PRO A 84 12.66 14.66 -1.96
CA PRO A 84 13.02 16.06 -1.78
C PRO A 84 11.84 16.99 -2.10
N ILE A 85 11.81 18.12 -1.39
CA ILE A 85 10.85 19.18 -1.66
C ILE A 85 11.03 19.66 -3.10
N GLY A 86 9.92 19.72 -3.81
CA GLY A 86 9.85 20.22 -5.16
C GLY A 86 9.95 19.17 -6.27
N ALA A 87 10.07 17.88 -5.93
CA ALA A 87 9.86 16.81 -6.90
C ALA A 87 8.46 16.90 -7.54
N LYS A 88 8.37 16.68 -8.85
CA LYS A 88 7.14 16.80 -9.62
C LYS A 88 6.42 15.47 -9.67
N ILE A 89 5.10 15.48 -9.55
CA ILE A 89 4.25 14.28 -9.56
C ILE A 89 3.45 14.29 -10.85
N PHE A 90 3.49 13.19 -11.59
CA PHE A 90 2.80 13.00 -12.86
C PHE A 90 1.86 11.79 -12.78
N ALA A 91 0.70 11.93 -13.42
CA ALA A 91 -0.23 10.83 -13.61
C ALA A 91 0.05 10.16 -14.97
N PRO A 92 0.34 8.86 -15.02
CA PRO A 92 0.45 8.11 -16.27
C PRO A 92 -0.84 8.12 -17.08
N GLU A 93 -0.72 7.87 -18.37
CA GLU A 93 -1.86 7.74 -19.29
C GLU A 93 -2.59 6.40 -19.11
N GLU A 94 -1.85 5.34 -18.78
CA GLU A 94 -2.35 3.96 -18.80
C GLU A 94 -3.14 3.61 -17.53
N ARG A 95 -2.73 4.12 -16.36
CA ARG A 95 -3.33 3.78 -15.06
C ARG A 95 -3.11 4.86 -14.00
N ARG A 96 -4.00 4.88 -13.00
CA ARG A 96 -4.08 5.95 -11.98
C ARG A 96 -3.65 5.50 -10.58
N ASP A 97 -3.42 4.21 -10.39
CA ASP A 97 -2.92 3.62 -9.16
C ASP A 97 -1.38 3.68 -9.06
N ILE A 98 -0.68 3.96 -10.17
CA ILE A 98 0.75 4.27 -10.19
C ILE A 98 0.93 5.74 -10.54
N LEU A 99 1.83 6.42 -9.84
CA LEU A 99 2.28 7.77 -10.15
C LEU A 99 3.77 7.78 -10.47
N ILE A 100 4.18 8.71 -11.34
CA ILE A 100 5.58 8.95 -11.68
C ILE A 100 6.03 10.20 -10.96
N VAL A 101 7.13 10.11 -10.21
CA VAL A 101 7.77 11.25 -9.55
C VAL A 101 9.10 11.53 -10.20
N GLU A 102 9.29 12.79 -10.64
CA GLU A 102 10.54 13.27 -11.24
C GLU A 102 11.25 14.24 -10.29
N TYR A 103 12.54 14.00 -10.08
CA TYR A 103 13.43 14.96 -9.43
C TYR A 103 14.83 14.87 -10.04
N ASP A 104 15.42 16.02 -10.38
CA ASP A 104 16.78 16.09 -10.94
C ASP A 104 16.97 15.19 -12.18
N GLY A 105 15.98 15.15 -13.06
CA GLY A 105 15.97 14.32 -14.27
C GLY A 105 15.85 12.81 -14.03
N LYS A 106 15.67 12.37 -12.78
CA LYS A 106 15.44 10.96 -12.42
C LYS A 106 13.98 10.72 -12.13
N GLU A 107 13.47 9.61 -12.63
CA GLU A 107 12.10 9.18 -12.43
C GLU A 107 12.03 7.97 -11.49
N LYS A 108 11.01 7.97 -10.63
CA LYS A 108 10.64 6.84 -9.79
C LYS A 108 9.13 6.64 -9.85
N ARG A 109 8.70 5.38 -9.76
CA ARG A 109 7.28 5.00 -9.77
C ARG A 109 6.80 4.69 -8.37
N TYR A 110 5.59 5.13 -8.04
CA TYR A 110 4.96 4.96 -6.74
C TYR A 110 3.56 4.39 -6.87
N LEU A 111 3.29 3.30 -6.17
CA LEU A 111 2.01 2.59 -6.17
C LEU A 111 1.13 3.03 -5.01
N LEU A 112 -0.16 3.22 -5.29
CA LEU A 112 -1.20 3.44 -4.29
C LEU A 112 -1.24 2.28 -3.29
N GLN A 113 -1.14 2.61 -2.01
CA GLN A 113 -1.14 1.63 -0.93
C GLN A 113 -2.57 1.32 -0.50
N VAL A 114 -2.99 0.09 -0.77
CA VAL A 114 -4.29 -0.46 -0.38
C VAL A 114 -4.09 -1.57 0.65
N GLY A 115 -5.07 -1.73 1.53
CA GLY A 115 -5.14 -2.81 2.49
C GLY A 115 -6.24 -3.81 2.12
N GLU A 116 -6.06 -5.07 2.49
CA GLU A 116 -7.01 -6.17 2.21
C GLU A 116 -8.22 -6.18 3.15
#